data_AF-A0AAV4UU89-F1
#
_entry.id   AF-A0AAV4UU89-F1
#
_cell.length_a   1.000
_cell.length_b   1.000
_cell.length_c   1.000
_cell.angle_alpha   90.00
_cell.angle_beta   90.00
_cell.angle_gamma   90.00
#
_symmetry.space_group_name_H-M   'P 1'
#
loop_
_entity.id
_entity.type
_entity.pdbx_description
1 polymer ?
#
loop_
_entity_poly.entity_id
_entity_poly.type
_entity_poly.pdbx_seq_one_letter_code
_entity_poly.pdbx_strand_id
1 'polypeptide(L)'
;MLFISSGQSIDGIENGPIPDPWDVDVGVPTKFLDHKITTEIPHSAYVKQCHTCHGRKKVTCSSCGGFGTESCSSCSGSGKDSDDNSCTSCGGSGSRYCWVCSGSGKVKCGTCDGHGDLKHYRLLIVTWKNHINDYVSNSDNLPGDLVTQVEGKDLFCEQGIQVIPMTMALDNEINIASSSLIREHSVSFPSEQILAQRHKLRAVPITRAKYIWRSKTGEFYVYGYENKVYFERYPQQCCCCTCC
;
A
#
# COMPACT_ATOMS: atom_id res chain seq x y z
N MET A 1 -5.19 16.77 5.30
CA MET A 1 -5.40 18.12 5.88
C MET A 1 -4.02 18.65 6.24
N LEU A 2 -3.65 19.79 5.65
CA LEU A 2 -2.35 20.42 5.83
C LEU A 2 -2.56 21.87 6.30
N PHE A 3 -1.61 22.44 7.04
CA PHE A 3 -1.66 23.85 7.44
C PHE A 3 -1.09 24.71 6.32
N ILE A 4 -1.68 25.88 6.10
CA ILE A 4 -1.24 26.78 5.02
C ILE A 4 -0.23 27.76 5.60
N SER A 5 1.00 27.70 5.08
CA SER A 5 1.99 28.73 5.33
C SER A 5 1.60 30.04 4.63
N SER A 6 1.87 31.18 5.26
CA SER A 6 1.55 32.48 4.66
C SER A 6 2.26 32.63 3.31
N GLY A 7 1.49 32.76 2.21
CA GLY A 7 2.01 32.92 0.85
C GLY A 7 1.98 31.66 -0.04
N GLN A 8 1.47 30.53 0.46
CA GLN A 8 1.34 29.32 -0.36
C GLN A 8 0.17 29.46 -1.35
N SER A 9 0.44 29.36 -2.66
CA SER A 9 -0.59 29.29 -3.69
C SER A 9 -1.38 27.99 -3.54
N ILE A 10 -2.70 28.07 -3.63
CA ILE A 10 -3.60 26.93 -3.51
C ILE A 10 -4.24 26.70 -4.86
N ASP A 11 -4.30 25.44 -5.27
CA ASP A 11 -4.98 25.07 -6.50
C ASP A 11 -6.47 24.82 -6.24
N GLY A 12 -7.25 25.90 -6.22
CA GLY A 12 -8.70 25.84 -6.02
C GLY A 12 -9.52 25.95 -7.29
N ILE A 13 -10.84 26.03 -7.10
CA ILE A 13 -11.83 26.07 -8.18
C ILE A 13 -11.68 27.30 -9.10
N GLU A 14 -10.97 28.33 -8.62
CA GLU A 14 -10.59 29.50 -9.40
C GLU A 14 -9.67 29.17 -10.59
N ASN A 15 -8.94 28.04 -10.53
CA ASN A 15 -8.02 27.61 -11.59
C ASN A 15 -8.66 26.64 -12.59
N GLY A 16 -9.91 26.20 -12.36
CA GLY A 16 -10.62 25.31 -13.27
C GLY A 16 -11.70 24.45 -12.59
N PRO A 17 -12.53 23.73 -13.38
CA PRO A 17 -13.45 22.75 -12.83
C PRO A 17 -12.67 21.55 -12.24
N ILE A 18 -13.18 20.97 -11.17
CA ILE A 18 -12.61 19.75 -10.59
C ILE A 18 -12.82 18.59 -11.60
N PRO A 19 -11.75 17.93 -12.09
CA PRO A 19 -11.87 16.84 -13.04
C PRO A 19 -12.51 15.59 -12.42
N ASP A 20 -13.00 14.69 -13.27
CA ASP A 20 -13.36 13.33 -12.83
C ASP A 20 -12.10 12.60 -12.35
N PRO A 21 -12.18 11.72 -11.33
CA PRO A 21 -11.03 10.95 -10.88
C PRO A 21 -10.29 10.17 -11.97
N TRP A 22 -10.97 9.72 -13.03
CA TRP A 22 -10.35 9.01 -14.16
C TRP A 22 -9.66 9.94 -15.17
N ASP A 23 -9.98 11.23 -15.16
CA ASP A 23 -9.37 12.25 -16.04
C ASP A 23 -8.13 12.91 -15.41
N VAL A 24 -7.79 12.56 -14.16
CA VAL A 24 -6.60 13.09 -13.48
C VAL A 24 -5.34 12.48 -14.09
N ASP A 25 -4.51 13.32 -14.70
CA ASP A 25 -3.20 12.89 -15.18
C ASP A 25 -2.30 12.55 -13.99
N VAL A 26 -1.94 11.27 -13.92
CA VAL A 26 -1.06 10.72 -12.91
C VAL A 26 0.20 10.08 -13.50
N GLY A 27 0.45 10.35 -14.78
CA GLY A 27 1.52 9.74 -15.56
C GLY A 27 1.22 8.31 -16.00
N VAL A 28 2.11 7.78 -16.84
CA VAL A 28 2.00 6.42 -17.39
C VAL A 28 2.74 5.45 -16.48
N PRO A 29 2.06 4.43 -15.90
CA PRO A 29 2.73 3.43 -15.07
C PRO A 29 3.65 2.54 -15.91
N THR A 30 4.64 1.91 -15.26
CA THR A 30 5.37 0.82 -15.91
C THR A 30 4.44 -0.38 -16.08
N LYS A 31 4.28 -0.87 -17.31
CA LYS A 31 3.36 -1.97 -17.61
C LYS A 31 3.72 -3.24 -16.84
N PHE A 32 2.69 -3.96 -16.39
CA PHE A 32 2.80 -5.28 -15.74
C PHE A 32 3.57 -5.28 -14.40
N LEU A 33 3.61 -4.14 -13.71
CA LEU A 33 4.12 -4.04 -12.36
C LEU A 33 3.05 -3.42 -11.46
N ASP A 34 2.93 -3.96 -10.25
CA ASP A 34 2.11 -3.36 -9.20
C ASP A 34 2.66 -1.99 -8.84
N HIS A 35 1.78 -1.00 -8.79
CA HIS A 35 2.15 0.36 -8.41
C HIS A 35 1.03 1.06 -7.67
N LYS A 36 1.38 2.01 -6.81
CA LYS A 36 0.43 2.82 -6.07
C LYS A 36 1.00 4.21 -5.88
N ILE A 37 0.18 5.21 -6.17
CA ILE A 37 0.51 6.61 -5.94
C ILE A 37 -0.64 7.29 -5.21
N THR A 38 -0.36 8.50 -4.75
CA THR A 38 -1.32 9.34 -4.05
C THR A 38 -1.06 10.77 -4.47
N THR A 39 -2.10 11.43 -4.98
CA THR A 39 -2.01 12.81 -5.47
C THR A 39 -3.24 13.61 -5.07
N GLU A 40 -3.12 14.94 -5.03
CA GLU A 40 -4.28 15.81 -4.88
C GLU A 40 -5.03 15.88 -6.20
N ILE A 41 -6.38 15.85 -6.15
CA ILE A 41 -7.18 16.11 -7.35
C ILE A 41 -7.01 17.60 -7.72
N PRO A 42 -6.65 17.94 -8.97
CA PRO A 42 -6.53 19.32 -9.42
C PRO A 42 -7.77 20.16 -9.11
N HIS A 43 -7.54 21.43 -8.77
CA HIS A 43 -8.57 22.43 -8.49
C HIS A 43 -9.51 22.10 -7.31
N SER A 44 -9.23 21.02 -6.56
CA SER A 44 -10.07 20.57 -5.45
C SER A 44 -9.71 21.23 -4.12
N ALA A 45 -8.62 21.99 -4.08
CA ALA A 45 -8.12 22.54 -2.82
C ALA A 45 -8.89 23.81 -2.43
N TYR A 46 -9.14 23.98 -1.13
CA TYR A 46 -9.77 25.18 -0.59
C TYR A 46 -9.33 25.42 0.85
N VAL A 47 -9.51 26.66 1.30
CA VAL A 47 -9.17 27.10 2.65
C VAL A 47 -10.41 27.09 3.52
N LYS A 48 -10.28 26.55 4.72
CA LYS A 48 -11.29 26.71 5.76
C LYS A 48 -10.63 27.18 7.04
N GLN A 49 -11.31 28.07 7.77
CA GLN A 49 -10.89 28.42 9.12
C GLN A 49 -10.75 27.16 9.97
N CYS A 50 -9.69 27.13 10.76
CA CYS A 50 -9.42 26.03 11.67
C CYS A 50 -10.62 25.81 12.58
N HIS A 51 -11.17 24.60 12.58
CA HIS A 51 -12.34 24.28 13.37
C HIS A 51 -12.07 24.31 14.89
N THR A 52 -10.82 24.21 15.32
CA THR A 52 -10.45 24.22 16.75
C THR A 52 -10.30 25.63 17.31
N CYS A 53 -9.68 26.55 16.56
CA CYS A 53 -9.43 27.92 17.02
C CYS A 53 -10.31 28.98 16.33
N HIS A 54 -11.09 28.61 15.33
CA HIS A 54 -11.94 29.51 14.53
C HIS A 54 -11.16 30.73 14.01
N GLY A 55 -9.99 30.50 13.40
CA GLY A 55 -9.12 31.56 12.90
C GLY A 55 -8.27 32.29 13.95
N ARG A 56 -8.48 32.04 15.26
CA ARG A 56 -7.80 32.79 16.34
C ARG A 56 -6.34 32.40 16.58
N LYS A 57 -5.83 31.35 15.93
CA LYS A 57 -4.44 30.84 15.99
C LYS A 57 -4.01 30.30 17.37
N LYS A 58 -4.69 30.67 18.44
CA LYS A 58 -4.48 30.19 19.81
C LYS A 58 -5.77 29.61 20.37
N VAL A 59 -5.63 28.66 21.27
CA VAL A 59 -6.73 28.06 22.04
C VAL A 59 -6.51 28.29 23.53
N THR A 60 -7.57 28.25 24.32
CA THR A 60 -7.48 28.34 25.78
C THR A 60 -6.54 27.25 26.30
N CYS A 61 -5.63 27.61 27.19
CA CYS A 61 -4.76 26.64 27.85
C CYS A 61 -5.61 25.72 28.73
N SER A 62 -5.63 24.42 28.41
CA SER A 62 -6.39 23.42 29.17
C SER A 62 -5.82 23.21 30.57
N SER A 63 -4.50 23.31 30.75
CA SER A 63 -3.82 23.11 32.04
C SER A 63 -4.28 24.11 33.11
N CYS A 64 -4.46 25.37 32.73
CA CYS A 64 -4.88 26.43 33.65
C CYS A 64 -6.29 26.96 33.37
N GLY A 65 -7.10 26.27 32.55
CA GLY A 65 -8.46 26.72 32.18
C GLY A 65 -8.56 28.12 31.57
N GLY A 66 -7.46 28.68 31.06
CA GLY A 66 -7.41 30.06 30.56
C GLY A 66 -6.98 31.14 31.56
N PHE A 67 -6.79 30.80 32.85
CA PHE A 67 -6.43 31.78 33.88
C PHE A 67 -5.00 32.31 33.76
N GLY A 68 -4.11 31.57 33.09
CA GLY A 68 -2.68 31.88 33.06
C GLY A 68 -1.94 31.54 34.35
N THR A 69 -2.65 31.13 35.39
CA THR A 69 -2.11 30.76 36.71
C THR A 69 -2.72 29.44 37.18
N GLU A 70 -1.97 28.72 38.01
CA GLU A 70 -2.40 27.48 38.67
C GLU A 70 -2.17 27.62 40.18
N SER A 71 -3.02 26.97 40.98
CA SER A 71 -2.86 26.96 42.44
C SER A 71 -1.50 26.37 42.81
N CYS A 72 -0.80 27.01 43.74
CA CYS A 72 0.49 26.51 44.19
C CYS A 72 0.28 25.18 44.91
N SER A 73 0.79 24.09 44.33
CA SER A 73 0.67 22.74 44.87
C SER A 73 1.34 22.58 46.24
N SER A 74 2.41 23.34 46.50
CA SER A 74 3.15 23.29 47.77
C SER A 74 2.36 23.86 48.96
N CYS A 75 1.38 24.73 48.73
CA CYS A 75 0.54 25.30 49.78
C CYS A 75 -0.96 25.11 49.51
N SER A 76 -1.32 24.28 48.53
CA SER A 76 -2.71 24.04 48.10
C SER A 76 -3.54 25.32 47.89
N GLY A 77 -2.90 26.41 47.41
CA GLY A 77 -3.58 27.69 47.21
C GLY A 77 -3.63 28.65 48.41
N SER A 78 -3.20 28.24 49.61
CA SER A 78 -3.30 29.08 50.82
C SER A 78 -2.35 30.28 50.85
N GLY A 79 -1.25 30.20 50.09
CA GLY A 79 -0.14 31.17 50.16
C GLY A 79 0.73 30.99 51.41
N LYS A 80 0.47 29.99 52.25
CA LYS A 80 1.19 29.75 53.51
C LYS A 80 1.75 28.34 53.62
N ASP A 81 2.86 28.18 54.33
CA ASP A 81 3.41 26.86 54.69
C ASP A 81 2.80 26.31 55.98
N SER A 82 3.27 25.14 56.43
CA SER A 82 2.77 24.46 57.63
C SER A 82 2.92 25.26 58.93
N ASP A 83 3.83 26.24 58.95
CA ASP A 83 4.14 27.08 60.12
C ASP A 83 3.49 28.48 60.00
N ASP A 84 2.49 28.64 59.11
CA ASP A 84 1.78 29.89 58.82
C ASP A 84 2.66 31.01 58.21
N ASN A 85 3.89 30.69 57.77
CA ASN A 85 4.76 31.64 57.07
C ASN A 85 4.39 31.74 55.59
N SER A 86 4.85 32.81 54.93
CA SER A 86 4.65 32.98 53.48
C SER A 86 5.28 31.83 52.71
N CYS A 87 4.48 31.13 51.91
CA CYS A 87 4.94 29.98 51.13
C CYS A 87 6.04 30.42 50.15
N THR A 88 7.27 29.95 50.36
CA THR A 88 8.46 30.27 49.54
C THR A 88 8.28 29.89 48.08
N SER A 89 7.53 28.81 47.83
CA SER A 89 7.27 28.31 46.50
C SER A 89 6.46 29.29 45.64
N CYS A 90 5.48 29.99 46.20
CA CYS A 90 4.68 30.99 45.45
C CYS A 90 4.95 32.43 45.88
N GLY A 91 5.90 32.66 46.80
CA GLY A 91 6.15 33.99 47.36
C GLY A 91 4.97 34.56 48.13
N GLY A 92 4.16 33.70 48.76
CA GLY A 92 2.97 34.10 49.52
C GLY A 92 1.69 34.32 48.70
N SER A 93 1.73 34.24 47.37
CA SER A 93 0.58 34.55 46.51
C SER A 93 -0.50 33.46 46.44
N GLY A 94 -0.18 32.25 46.90
CA GLY A 94 -1.04 31.06 46.75
C GLY A 94 -1.14 30.52 45.32
N SER A 95 -0.55 31.19 44.32
CA SER A 95 -0.66 30.80 42.91
C SER A 95 0.66 30.95 42.16
N ARG A 96 0.84 30.19 41.09
CA ARG A 96 2.00 30.26 40.21
C ARG A 96 1.52 30.48 38.79
N TYR A 97 2.35 31.09 37.95
CA TYR A 97 2.02 31.15 36.53
C TYR A 97 2.00 29.73 35.94
N CYS A 98 1.06 29.50 35.03
CA CYS A 98 0.97 28.25 34.31
C CYS A 98 2.18 28.12 33.39
N TRP A 99 2.96 27.05 33.58
CA TRP A 99 4.14 26.77 32.77
C TRP A 99 3.81 26.49 31.31
N VAL A 100 2.68 25.83 31.05
CA VAL A 100 2.25 25.39 29.71
C VAL A 100 1.93 26.57 28.79
N CYS A 101 1.33 27.64 29.31
CA CYS A 101 1.03 28.85 28.54
C CYS A 101 1.90 30.05 28.91
N SER A 102 2.87 29.85 29.80
CA SER A 102 3.78 30.89 30.32
C SER A 102 3.03 32.13 30.80
N GLY A 103 1.95 31.94 31.56
CA GLY A 103 1.16 33.05 32.09
C GLY A 103 0.09 33.63 31.15
N SER A 104 0.09 33.28 29.86
CA SER A 104 -0.79 33.95 28.88
C SER A 104 -2.25 33.45 28.85
N GLY A 105 -2.53 32.32 29.51
CA GLY A 105 -3.83 31.65 29.48
C GLY A 105 -4.20 31.03 28.13
N LYS A 106 -3.36 31.17 27.09
CA LYS A 106 -3.62 30.66 25.74
C LYS A 106 -2.40 29.99 25.16
N VAL A 107 -2.59 28.88 24.48
CA VAL A 107 -1.52 28.14 23.79
C VAL A 107 -1.72 28.18 22.29
N LYS A 108 -0.64 28.00 21.53
CA LYS A 108 -0.67 27.86 20.07
C LYS A 108 -1.65 26.73 19.70
N CYS A 109 -2.53 26.98 18.73
CA CYS A 109 -3.47 25.95 18.28
C CYS A 109 -2.70 24.84 17.57
N GLY A 110 -2.64 23.65 18.16
CA GLY A 110 -1.95 22.51 17.55
C GLY A 110 -2.60 22.04 16.24
N THR A 111 -3.94 22.14 16.14
CA THR A 111 -4.67 21.72 14.93
C THR A 111 -4.41 22.58 13.72
N CYS A 112 -3.88 23.80 13.83
CA CYS A 112 -3.50 24.60 12.66
C CYS A 112 -2.07 25.11 12.76
N ASP A 113 -1.30 24.59 13.71
CA ASP A 113 -0.01 25.12 14.15
C ASP A 113 0.04 26.66 14.17
N GLY A 114 -0.97 27.30 14.75
CA GLY A 114 -1.02 28.76 14.87
C GLY A 114 -1.24 29.54 13.56
N HIS A 115 -1.55 28.88 12.44
CA HIS A 115 -1.88 29.54 11.18
C HIS A 115 -3.30 30.11 11.18
N GLY A 116 -4.24 29.44 11.85
CA GLY A 116 -5.65 29.85 11.93
C GLY A 116 -6.52 29.26 10.83
N ASP A 117 -5.93 28.82 9.73
CA ASP A 117 -6.59 28.25 8.55
C ASP A 117 -6.00 26.89 8.17
N LEU A 118 -6.82 26.08 7.50
CA LEU A 118 -6.52 24.71 7.09
C LEU A 118 -6.75 24.55 5.59
N LYS A 119 -5.82 23.86 4.90
CA LYS A 119 -6.00 23.40 3.54
C LYS A 119 -6.81 22.11 3.54
N HIS A 120 -7.93 22.14 2.84
CA HIS A 120 -8.71 20.98 2.44
C HIS A 120 -8.52 20.71 0.96
N TYR A 121 -8.59 19.45 0.54
CA TYR A 121 -8.49 19.03 -0.86
C TYR A 121 -9.04 17.59 -0.96
N ARG A 122 -9.36 17.15 -2.18
CA ARG A 122 -9.68 15.74 -2.45
C ARG A 122 -8.40 14.99 -2.79
N LEU A 123 -8.21 13.84 -2.17
CA LEU A 123 -7.05 12.99 -2.40
C LEU A 123 -7.45 11.83 -3.31
N LEU A 124 -6.69 11.64 -4.39
CA LEU A 124 -6.82 10.50 -5.29
C LEU A 124 -5.75 9.47 -4.96
N ILE A 125 -6.19 8.21 -4.83
CA ILE A 125 -5.31 7.06 -4.65
C ILE A 125 -5.46 6.20 -5.90
N VAL A 126 -4.41 6.14 -6.72
CA VAL A 126 -4.40 5.32 -7.94
C VAL A 126 -3.59 4.07 -7.66
N THR A 127 -4.16 2.92 -7.99
CA THR A 127 -3.55 1.60 -7.81
C THR A 127 -3.53 0.86 -9.15
N TRP A 128 -2.35 0.45 -9.58
CA TRP A 128 -2.14 -0.47 -10.68
C TRP A 128 -1.85 -1.85 -10.14
N LYS A 129 -2.56 -2.85 -10.65
CA LYS A 129 -2.40 -4.25 -10.28
C LYS A 129 -2.11 -5.09 -11.51
N ASN A 130 -1.10 -5.95 -11.41
CA ASN A 130 -0.78 -6.92 -12.43
C ASN A 130 -1.38 -8.28 -12.05
N HIS A 131 -2.54 -8.59 -12.62
CA HIS A 131 -3.18 -9.90 -12.46
C HIS A 131 -2.53 -10.93 -13.38
N ILE A 132 -2.01 -12.01 -12.80
CA ILE A 132 -1.34 -13.09 -13.53
C ILE A 132 -2.14 -14.37 -13.34
N ASN A 133 -2.54 -14.97 -14.45
CA ASN A 133 -3.12 -16.31 -14.48
C ASN A 133 -2.39 -17.12 -15.54
N ASP A 134 -2.11 -18.38 -15.25
CA ASP A 134 -1.40 -19.29 -16.11
C ASP A 134 -2.12 -20.64 -16.22
N TYR A 135 -1.82 -21.35 -17.29
CA TYR A 135 -2.29 -22.70 -17.54
C TYR A 135 -1.11 -23.53 -18.05
N VAL A 136 -0.98 -24.75 -17.53
CA VAL A 136 0.05 -25.69 -17.92
C VAL A 136 -0.62 -26.88 -18.58
N SER A 137 -0.43 -27.02 -19.90
CA SER A 137 -0.75 -28.27 -20.60
C SER A 137 0.37 -29.27 -20.29
N ASN A 138 0.21 -30.02 -19.20
CA ASN A 138 1.08 -31.13 -18.87
C ASN A 138 0.25 -32.39 -18.60
N SER A 139 0.43 -33.40 -19.44
CA SER A 139 -0.22 -34.71 -19.31
C SER A 139 0.59 -35.74 -18.51
N ASP A 140 1.81 -35.40 -18.10
CA ASP A 140 2.69 -36.28 -17.32
C ASP A 140 2.51 -36.10 -15.79
N ASN A 141 3.10 -37.00 -15.00
CA ASN A 141 3.06 -36.95 -13.51
C ASN A 141 3.93 -35.83 -12.89
N LEU A 142 4.33 -34.83 -13.67
CA LEU A 142 5.08 -33.67 -13.20
C LEU A 142 4.10 -32.59 -12.70
N PRO A 143 4.19 -32.13 -11.44
CA PRO A 143 3.33 -31.07 -10.95
C PRO A 143 3.44 -29.78 -11.78
N GLY A 144 2.30 -29.22 -12.18
CA GLY A 144 2.25 -28.05 -13.07
C GLY A 144 2.91 -26.81 -12.47
N ASP A 145 2.81 -26.61 -11.16
CA ASP A 145 3.45 -25.52 -10.42
C ASP A 145 4.99 -25.57 -10.50
N LEU A 146 5.60 -26.74 -10.70
CA LEU A 146 7.04 -26.84 -10.95
C LEU A 146 7.40 -26.36 -12.36
N VAL A 147 6.52 -26.59 -13.34
CA VAL A 147 6.69 -26.17 -14.74
C VAL A 147 6.62 -24.64 -14.86
N THR A 148 5.85 -23.97 -14.00
CA THR A 148 5.74 -22.50 -14.03
C THR A 148 7.02 -21.82 -13.54
N GLN A 149 7.79 -22.50 -12.68
CA GLN A 149 9.01 -22.03 -11.99
C GLN A 149 10.33 -22.28 -12.73
N VAL A 150 10.30 -22.63 -14.02
CA VAL A 150 11.51 -22.86 -14.84
C VAL A 150 11.49 -22.06 -16.13
N GLU A 151 12.67 -21.90 -16.72
CA GLU A 151 12.82 -21.30 -18.04
C GLU A 151 12.39 -22.25 -19.17
N GLY A 152 12.02 -21.64 -20.30
CA GLY A 152 11.58 -22.33 -21.50
C GLY A 152 11.64 -21.40 -22.72
N LYS A 153 11.23 -21.91 -23.88
CA LYS A 153 11.17 -21.12 -25.11
C LYS A 153 9.86 -20.36 -25.21
N ASP A 154 9.93 -19.05 -25.37
CA ASP A 154 8.77 -18.25 -25.76
C ASP A 154 8.41 -18.57 -27.21
N LEU A 155 7.24 -19.20 -27.41
CA LEU A 155 6.72 -19.52 -28.74
C LEU A 155 5.85 -18.39 -29.29
N PHE A 156 5.18 -17.66 -28.41
CA PHE A 156 4.31 -16.55 -28.74
C PHE A 156 4.29 -15.53 -27.61
N CYS A 157 4.31 -14.25 -27.96
CA CYS A 157 4.05 -13.16 -27.03
C CYS A 157 3.36 -12.00 -27.75
N GLU A 158 2.18 -11.62 -27.29
CA GLU A 158 1.43 -10.47 -27.79
C GLU A 158 1.07 -9.54 -26.63
N GLN A 159 1.00 -8.25 -26.92
CA GLN A 159 0.62 -7.21 -25.97
C GLN A 159 -0.33 -6.21 -26.63
N GLY A 160 -1.37 -5.82 -25.90
CA GLY A 160 -2.35 -4.85 -26.34
C GLY A 160 -3.15 -4.29 -25.17
N ILE A 161 -4.17 -3.49 -25.44
CA ILE A 161 -5.16 -3.12 -24.41
C ILE A 161 -5.97 -4.36 -24.05
N GLN A 162 -6.45 -5.08 -25.06
CA GLN A 162 -6.99 -6.43 -24.95
C GLN A 162 -6.29 -7.29 -26.00
N VAL A 163 -5.94 -8.51 -25.62
CA VAL A 163 -5.35 -9.50 -26.54
C VAL A 163 -6.42 -10.50 -26.95
N ILE A 164 -6.25 -11.14 -28.10
CA ILE A 164 -7.18 -12.16 -28.59
C ILE A 164 -6.72 -13.58 -28.22
N PRO A 165 -7.65 -14.54 -28.09
CA PRO A 165 -7.27 -15.93 -27.89
C PRO A 165 -6.47 -16.51 -29.05
N MET A 166 -5.55 -17.41 -28.71
CA MET A 166 -4.86 -18.22 -29.70
C MET A 166 -5.84 -19.25 -30.29
N THR A 167 -5.78 -19.44 -31.61
CA THR A 167 -6.62 -20.38 -32.35
C THR A 167 -5.82 -21.42 -33.14
N MET A 168 -4.50 -21.25 -33.25
CA MET A 168 -3.62 -22.06 -34.10
C MET A 168 -2.56 -22.82 -33.32
N ALA A 169 -2.67 -22.95 -31.99
CA ALA A 169 -1.80 -23.85 -31.26
C ALA A 169 -2.11 -25.30 -31.68
N LEU A 170 -1.05 -26.10 -31.86
CA LEU A 170 -1.18 -27.52 -32.24
C LEU A 170 -1.90 -28.34 -31.15
N ASP A 171 -1.69 -27.97 -29.89
CA ASP A 171 -2.41 -28.52 -28.75
C ASP A 171 -3.73 -27.76 -28.56
N ASN A 172 -4.85 -28.47 -28.71
CA ASN A 172 -6.17 -27.88 -28.58
C ASN A 172 -6.49 -27.43 -27.15
N GLU A 173 -5.92 -28.06 -26.13
CA GLU A 173 -6.08 -27.63 -24.74
C GLU A 173 -5.51 -26.21 -24.54
N ILE A 174 -4.43 -25.87 -25.26
CA ILE A 174 -3.84 -24.54 -25.23
C ILE A 174 -4.78 -23.50 -25.85
N ASN A 175 -5.49 -23.82 -26.94
CA ASN A 175 -6.47 -22.90 -27.54
C ASN A 175 -7.67 -22.66 -26.59
N ILE A 176 -8.15 -23.72 -25.93
CA ILE A 176 -9.25 -23.65 -24.95
C ILE A 176 -8.82 -22.83 -23.72
N ALA A 177 -7.63 -23.10 -23.19
CA ALA A 177 -7.08 -22.40 -22.03
C ALA A 177 -6.84 -20.91 -22.34
N SER A 178 -6.26 -20.59 -23.51
CA SER A 178 -6.05 -19.22 -23.97
C SER A 178 -7.36 -18.43 -24.00
N SER A 179 -8.43 -19.02 -24.54
CA SER A 179 -9.77 -18.42 -24.57
C SER A 179 -10.36 -18.23 -23.18
N SER A 180 -10.15 -19.19 -22.28
CA SER A 180 -10.67 -19.15 -20.91
C SER A 180 -9.98 -18.09 -20.06
N LEU A 181 -8.65 -17.99 -20.14
CA LEU A 181 -7.85 -16.99 -19.41
C LEU A 181 -8.22 -15.55 -19.80
N ILE A 182 -8.37 -15.28 -21.11
CA ILE A 182 -8.77 -13.95 -21.58
C ILE A 182 -10.18 -13.61 -21.12
N ARG A 183 -11.12 -14.56 -21.19
CA ARG A 183 -12.49 -14.36 -20.71
C ARG A 183 -12.52 -14.09 -19.21
N GLU A 184 -11.76 -14.84 -18.42
CA GLU A 184 -11.65 -14.64 -16.97
C GLU A 184 -11.21 -13.21 -16.65
N HIS A 185 -10.14 -12.72 -17.30
CA HIS A 185 -9.67 -11.34 -17.10
C HIS A 185 -10.71 -10.28 -17.47
N SER A 186 -11.58 -10.56 -18.44
CA SER A 186 -12.64 -9.61 -18.84
C SER A 186 -13.78 -9.47 -17.83
N VAL A 187 -13.94 -10.42 -16.88
CA VAL A 187 -15.08 -10.44 -15.95
C VAL A 187 -14.68 -10.43 -14.47
N SER A 188 -13.46 -10.82 -14.12
CA SER A 188 -13.04 -10.98 -12.72
C SER A 188 -12.84 -9.67 -11.97
N PHE A 189 -12.67 -8.54 -12.67
CA PHE A 189 -12.31 -7.25 -12.06
C PHE A 189 -13.27 -6.11 -12.48
N PRO A 190 -14.55 -6.15 -12.06
CA PRO A 190 -15.56 -5.19 -12.53
C PRO A 190 -15.34 -3.74 -12.07
N SER A 191 -14.52 -3.54 -11.02
CA SER A 191 -14.14 -2.21 -10.52
C SER A 191 -12.78 -1.72 -11.05
N GLU A 192 -12.18 -2.45 -12.00
CA GLU A 192 -10.87 -2.12 -12.56
C GLU A 192 -10.97 -1.93 -14.07
N GLN A 193 -10.04 -1.16 -14.63
CA GLN A 193 -9.92 -0.97 -16.07
C GLN A 193 -8.66 -1.66 -16.57
N ILE A 194 -8.79 -2.44 -17.64
CA ILE A 194 -7.65 -3.06 -18.31
C ILE A 194 -6.90 -1.98 -19.10
N LEU A 195 -5.70 -1.63 -18.64
CA LEU A 195 -4.81 -0.69 -19.33
C LEU A 195 -3.86 -1.39 -20.31
N ALA A 196 -3.50 -2.64 -20.01
CA ALA A 196 -2.67 -3.49 -20.84
C ALA A 196 -2.88 -4.96 -20.48
N GLN A 197 -2.85 -5.81 -21.49
CA GLN A 197 -2.87 -7.26 -21.36
C GLN A 197 -1.71 -7.86 -22.16
N ARG A 198 -1.09 -8.91 -21.62
CA ARG A 198 0.00 -9.65 -22.25
C ARG A 198 -0.36 -11.12 -22.31
N HIS A 199 -0.38 -11.68 -23.51
CA HIS A 199 -0.55 -13.12 -23.72
C HIS A 199 0.80 -13.75 -24.05
N LYS A 200 1.14 -14.87 -23.42
CA LYS A 200 2.41 -15.54 -23.64
C LYS A 200 2.21 -17.05 -23.69
N LEU A 201 2.75 -17.68 -24.73
CA LEU A 201 2.91 -19.13 -24.80
C LEU A 201 4.38 -19.48 -24.65
N ARG A 202 4.69 -20.29 -23.63
CA ARG A 202 6.04 -20.76 -23.34
C ARG A 202 6.08 -22.28 -23.39
N ALA A 203 6.99 -22.84 -24.17
CA ALA A 203 7.28 -24.27 -24.18
C ALA A 203 8.43 -24.59 -23.21
N VAL A 204 8.17 -25.48 -22.26
CA VAL A 204 9.18 -25.98 -21.32
C VAL A 204 9.59 -27.38 -21.76
N PRO A 205 10.90 -27.66 -22.00
CA PRO A 205 11.33 -29.01 -22.32
C PRO A 205 11.13 -29.92 -21.09
N ILE A 206 10.54 -31.09 -21.31
CA ILE A 206 10.36 -32.13 -20.29
C ILE A 206 10.84 -33.45 -20.89
N THR A 207 11.73 -34.13 -20.17
CA THR A 207 12.18 -35.49 -20.50
C THR A 207 11.76 -36.43 -19.39
N ARG A 208 10.91 -37.41 -19.71
CA ARG A 208 10.53 -38.50 -18.81
C ARG A 208 11.51 -39.66 -18.96
N ALA A 209 12.24 -39.97 -17.91
CA ALA A 209 13.16 -41.10 -17.85
C ALA A 209 12.55 -42.23 -17.02
N LYS A 210 12.41 -43.41 -17.63
CA LYS A 210 11.98 -44.64 -16.94
C LYS A 210 13.20 -45.44 -16.50
N TYR A 211 13.16 -45.99 -15.30
CA TYR A 211 14.27 -46.76 -14.75
C TYR A 211 13.80 -48.05 -14.06
N ILE A 212 14.75 -48.96 -13.89
CA ILE A 212 14.61 -50.16 -13.07
C ILE A 212 15.74 -50.14 -12.04
N TRP A 213 15.38 -50.19 -10.75
CA TRP A 213 16.33 -50.20 -9.65
C TRP A 213 15.92 -51.24 -8.60
N ARG A 214 16.79 -52.21 -8.31
CA ARG A 214 16.53 -53.31 -7.35
C ARG A 214 15.14 -53.95 -7.55
N SER A 215 14.82 -54.28 -8.81
CA SER A 215 13.54 -54.86 -9.24
C SER A 215 12.30 -53.97 -9.07
N LYS A 216 12.46 -52.69 -8.70
CA LYS A 216 11.40 -51.70 -8.72
C LYS A 216 11.51 -50.86 -10.00
N THR A 217 10.39 -50.69 -10.69
CA THR A 217 10.27 -49.74 -11.80
C THR A 217 9.87 -48.37 -11.25
N GLY A 218 10.29 -47.32 -11.93
CA GLY A 218 9.89 -45.96 -11.60
C GLY A 218 10.19 -45.00 -12.75
N GLU A 219 9.88 -43.74 -12.52
CA GLU A 219 10.16 -42.66 -13.46
C GLU A 219 10.58 -41.39 -12.73
N PHE A 220 11.31 -40.56 -13.45
CA PHE A 220 11.63 -39.20 -13.04
C PHE A 220 11.62 -38.28 -14.25
N TYR A 221 11.59 -36.99 -13.97
CA TYR A 221 11.47 -35.95 -14.97
C TYR A 221 12.68 -35.04 -14.89
N VAL A 222 13.29 -34.74 -16.05
CA VAL A 222 14.23 -33.64 -16.21
C VAL A 222 13.51 -32.55 -16.98
N TYR A 223 13.42 -31.34 -16.42
CA TYR A 223 12.57 -30.27 -16.96
C TYR A 223 13.22 -28.89 -16.85
N GLY A 224 12.79 -27.99 -17.73
CA GLY A 224 13.38 -26.65 -17.85
C GLY A 224 14.74 -26.65 -18.53
N TYR A 225 15.22 -25.46 -18.91
CA TYR A 225 16.58 -25.31 -19.45
C TYR A 225 17.68 -25.46 -18.39
N GLU A 226 17.29 -25.36 -17.13
CA GLU A 226 18.13 -25.57 -15.96
C GLU A 226 18.31 -27.06 -15.64
N ASN A 227 17.60 -27.96 -16.34
CA ASN A 227 17.62 -29.41 -16.12
C ASN A 227 17.26 -29.80 -14.67
N LYS A 228 16.23 -29.17 -14.09
CA LYS A 228 15.72 -29.54 -12.77
C LYS A 228 15.21 -30.98 -12.82
N VAL A 229 15.35 -31.70 -11.70
CA VAL A 229 14.96 -33.11 -11.59
C VAL A 229 13.81 -33.26 -10.60
N TYR A 230 12.76 -33.97 -11.01
CA TYR A 230 11.63 -34.31 -10.15
C TYR A 230 11.42 -35.81 -10.08
N PHE A 231 11.31 -36.32 -8.86
CA PHE A 231 10.88 -37.68 -8.54
C PHE A 231 9.62 -37.59 -7.69
N GLU A 232 8.53 -38.23 -8.13
CA GLU A 232 7.36 -38.40 -7.27
C GLU A 232 7.74 -39.27 -6.04
N ARG A 233 8.53 -40.32 -6.29
CA ARG A 233 9.06 -41.21 -5.25
C ARG A 233 10.50 -41.60 -5.57
N TYR A 234 11.44 -40.95 -4.89
CA TYR A 234 12.85 -41.26 -5.05
C TYR A 234 13.13 -42.72 -4.59
N PRO A 235 13.81 -43.55 -5.41
CA PRO A 235 13.92 -44.99 -5.17
C PRO A 235 14.80 -45.36 -3.97
N GLN A 236 15.65 -44.45 -3.49
CA GLN A 236 16.48 -44.63 -2.31
C GLN A 236 16.01 -43.68 -1.20
N GLN A 237 15.09 -44.14 -0.36
CA GLN A 237 14.81 -43.45 0.89
C GLN A 237 16.01 -43.68 1.82
N CYS A 238 16.68 -42.61 2.22
CA CYS A 238 17.79 -42.70 3.16
C CYS A 238 17.26 -43.22 4.50
N CYS A 239 17.54 -44.48 4.86
CA CYS A 239 17.16 -45.05 6.16
C CYS A 239 17.97 -44.46 7.34
N CYS A 240 18.76 -43.40 7.16
CA CYS A 240 19.71 -42.93 8.18
C CYS A 240 19.96 -41.41 8.19
N CYS A 241 18.93 -40.55 8.17
CA CYS A 241 19.11 -39.13 8.49
C CYS A 241 17.97 -38.56 9.35
N THR A 242 17.92 -38.93 10.62
CA THR A 242 17.77 -37.90 11.66
C THR A 242 19.10 -37.14 11.70
N CYS A 243 19.15 -35.97 11.09
CA CYS A 243 20.19 -34.99 11.38
C CYS A 243 19.47 -33.73 11.87
N CYS A 244 19.71 -33.45 13.14
CA CYS A 244 19.28 -32.28 13.91
C CYS A 244 19.67 -30.96 13.25
#